data_AF-A0A7X8LQN1-F1
#
_entry.id   AF-A0A7X8LQN1-F1
#
_cell.length_a   1.000
_cell.length_b   1.000
_cell.length_c   1.000
_cell.angle_alpha   90.00
_cell.angle_beta   90.00
_cell.angle_gamma   90.00
#
_symmetry.space_group_name_H-M   'P 1'
#
loop_
_entity.id
_entity.type
_entity.pdbx_description
1 polymer ?
#
loop_
_entity_poly.entity_id
_entity_poly.type
_entity_poly.pdbx_seq_one_letter_code
_entity_poly.pdbx_strand_id
1 'polypeptide(L)'
;VRPVSAVDVYVIAPQFLYQNLTLTAYGPVNRALAQQRITEYMSTLNPGETFYLARAVNLVIQCGATNAVITSPSADVTASALQLIRPGTITVN
;
A
#
# COMPACT_ATOMS: atom_id res chain seq x y z
N VAL A 1 11.56 37.94 -17.44
CA VAL A 1 11.59 36.46 -17.34
C VAL A 1 10.54 35.92 -18.30
N ARG A 2 10.93 35.19 -19.35
CA ARG A 2 9.96 34.61 -20.30
C ARG A 2 9.32 33.38 -19.64
N PRO A 3 8.01 33.15 -19.77
CA PRO A 3 7.40 31.95 -19.23
C PRO A 3 7.96 30.73 -19.97
N VAL A 4 8.44 29.73 -19.23
CA VAL A 4 8.72 28.40 -19.80
C VAL A 4 7.38 27.69 -19.97
N SER A 5 6.79 27.79 -21.15
CA SER A 5 5.77 26.84 -21.56
C SER A 5 6.45 25.47 -21.59
N ALA A 6 5.95 24.48 -20.85
CA ALA A 6 6.43 23.11 -20.99
C ALA A 6 6.25 22.73 -22.47
N VAL A 7 7.36 22.62 -23.21
CA VAL A 7 7.35 22.47 -24.68
C VAL A 7 6.93 21.06 -25.09
N ASP A 8 7.15 20.05 -24.25
CA ASP A 8 6.65 18.69 -24.45
C ASP A 8 6.33 18.04 -23.09
N VAL A 9 5.10 17.57 -22.91
CA VAL A 9 4.70 16.77 -21.75
C VAL A 9 4.63 15.31 -22.20
N TYR A 10 5.65 14.52 -21.86
CA TYR A 10 5.62 13.08 -22.07
C TYR A 10 4.89 12.40 -20.91
N VAL A 11 3.77 11.75 -21.22
CA VAL A 11 3.05 10.91 -20.25
C VAL A 11 3.71 9.53 -20.25
N ILE A 12 4.54 9.25 -19.25
CA ILE A 12 5.13 7.94 -19.02
C ILE A 12 4.22 7.18 -18.06
N ALA A 13 3.72 6.01 -18.48
CA ALA A 13 2.97 5.14 -17.59
C ALA A 13 3.90 4.60 -16.50
N PRO A 14 3.55 4.71 -15.21
CA PRO A 14 4.35 4.16 -14.14
C PRO A 14 4.34 2.62 -14.22
N GLN A 15 5.46 2.01 -13.87
CA GLN A 15 5.58 0.57 -13.76
C GLN A 15 4.86 0.09 -12.49
N PHE A 16 3.95 -0.89 -12.63
CA PHE A 16 3.28 -1.47 -11.47
C PHE A 16 4.19 -2.41 -10.68
N LEU A 17 4.22 -2.23 -9.35
CA LEU A 17 4.80 -3.15 -8.39
C LEU A 17 3.65 -3.79 -7.60
N TYR A 18 3.32 -5.04 -7.91
CA TYR A 18 2.29 -5.78 -7.18
C TYR A 18 2.85 -6.30 -5.86
N GLN A 19 2.32 -5.79 -4.75
CA GLN A 19 2.76 -6.16 -3.42
C GLN A 19 1.79 -7.14 -2.78
N ASN A 20 2.28 -8.35 -2.50
CA ASN A 20 1.57 -9.32 -1.67
C ASN A 20 1.74 -8.96 -0.20
N LEU A 21 0.69 -9.16 0.59
CA LEU A 21 0.73 -8.93 2.03
C LEU A 21 0.15 -10.12 2.77
N THR A 22 0.83 -10.58 3.80
CA THR A 22 0.37 -11.60 4.73
C THR A 22 0.56 -11.07 6.14
N LEU A 23 -0.53 -11.06 6.92
CA LEU A 23 -0.49 -10.68 8.32
C LEU A 23 -1.36 -11.59 9.17
N THR A 24 -1.01 -11.69 10.44
CA THR A 24 -1.77 -12.38 11.48
C THR A 24 -2.35 -11.34 12.42
N ALA A 25 -3.67 -11.30 12.51
CA ALA A 25 -4.42 -10.43 13.40
C ALA A 25 -4.81 -11.18 14.67
N TYR A 26 -4.61 -10.54 15.81
CA TYR A 26 -4.93 -11.09 17.13
C TYR A 26 -6.17 -10.38 17.70
N GLY A 27 -7.13 -11.16 18.18
CA GLY A 27 -8.38 -10.66 18.77
C GLY A 27 -9.57 -10.64 17.80
N PRO A 28 -10.70 -10.02 18.19
CA PRO A 28 -11.92 -9.98 17.39
C PRO A 28 -11.79 -9.01 16.21
N VAL A 29 -11.36 -9.51 15.05
CA VAL A 29 -11.15 -8.69 13.84
C VAL A 29 -12.15 -9.04 12.74
N ASN A 30 -12.67 -8.01 12.05
CA ASN A 30 -13.35 -8.22 10.78
C ASN A 30 -12.32 -8.34 9.65
N ARG A 31 -11.91 -9.59 9.35
CA ARG A 31 -10.87 -9.90 8.36
C ARG A 31 -11.21 -9.40 6.94
N ALA A 32 -12.47 -9.52 6.53
CA ALA A 32 -12.91 -9.07 5.20
C ALA A 32 -12.80 -7.54 5.07
N LEU A 33 -13.26 -6.81 6.09
CA LEU A 33 -13.12 -5.35 6.12
C LEU A 33 -11.65 -4.91 6.18
N ALA A 34 -10.82 -5.60 6.97
CA ALA A 34 -9.39 -5.32 7.06
C ALA A 34 -8.69 -5.51 5.70
N GLN A 35 -8.98 -6.61 5.02
CA GLN A 35 -8.46 -6.89 3.68
C GLN A 35 -8.89 -5.82 2.67
N GLN A 36 -10.16 -5.41 2.70
CA GLN A 36 -10.68 -4.34 1.85
C GLN A 36 -9.95 -3.01 2.10
N ARG A 37 -9.83 -2.59 3.36
CA ARG A 37 -9.16 -1.32 3.71
C ARG A 37 -7.68 -1.29 3.34
N ILE A 38 -6.98 -2.41 3.48
CA ILE A 38 -5.57 -2.51 3.05
C ILE A 38 -5.48 -2.40 1.52
N THR A 39 -6.39 -3.06 0.79
CA THR A 39 -6.47 -2.98 -0.67
C THR A 39 -6.72 -1.54 -1.13
N GLU A 40 -7.66 -0.85 -0.48
CA GLU A 40 -7.97 0.56 -0.75
C GLU A 40 -6.77 1.46 -0.46
N TYR A 41 -6.09 1.26 0.68
CA TYR A 41 -4.88 2.00 1.03
C TYR A 41 -3.79 1.84 -0.03
N MET A 42 -3.47 0.60 -0.43
CA MET A 42 -2.48 0.35 -1.49
C MET A 42 -2.90 0.96 -2.84
N SER A 43 -4.19 1.01 -3.14
CA SER A 43 -4.71 1.58 -4.39
C SER A 43 -4.61 3.11 -4.42
N THR A 44 -4.62 3.76 -3.24
CA THR A 44 -4.49 5.22 -3.12
C THR A 44 -3.05 5.72 -3.20
N LEU A 45 -2.05 4.84 -3.20
CA LEU A 45 -0.65 5.23 -3.28
C LEU A 45 -0.32 5.85 -4.63
N ASN A 46 0.42 6.96 -4.57
CA ASN A 46 0.98 7.66 -5.73
C ASN A 46 2.32 7.02 -6.17
N PRO A 47 2.79 7.29 -7.40
CA PRO A 47 4.09 6.84 -7.85
C PRO A 47 5.22 7.33 -6.93
N GLY A 48 6.16 6.44 -6.59
CA GLY A 48 7.27 6.73 -5.67
C GLY A 48 6.91 6.76 -4.18
N GLU A 49 5.65 6.57 -3.80
CA GLU A 49 5.28 6.48 -2.39
C GLU A 49 5.68 5.16 -1.77
N THR A 50 5.97 5.21 -0.46
CA THR A 50 6.31 4.04 0.34
C THR A 50 5.04 3.46 0.96
N PHE A 51 4.88 2.16 0.83
CA PHE A 51 3.88 1.41 1.59
C PHE A 51 4.44 1.08 2.97
N TYR A 52 3.89 1.74 3.98
CA TYR A 52 4.30 1.58 5.38
C TYR A 52 3.53 0.44 6.05
N LEU A 53 4.25 -0.55 6.57
CA LEU A 53 3.68 -1.68 7.30
C LEU A 53 2.94 -1.24 8.56
N ALA A 54 3.45 -0.23 9.25
CA ALA A 54 2.80 0.35 10.42
C ALA A 54 1.40 0.89 10.08
N ARG A 55 1.21 1.45 8.88
CA ARG A 55 -0.10 1.95 8.44
C ARG A 55 -1.07 0.80 8.19
N ALA A 56 -0.61 -0.28 7.57
CA ALA A 56 -1.40 -1.49 7.38
C ALA A 56 -1.83 -2.11 8.73
N VAL A 57 -0.92 -2.23 9.70
CA VAL A 57 -1.26 -2.70 11.06
C VAL A 57 -2.32 -1.81 11.71
N ASN A 58 -2.19 -0.49 11.59
CA ASN A 58 -3.16 0.45 12.16
C ASN A 58 -4.55 0.30 11.54
N LEU A 59 -4.64 0.05 10.22
CA LEU A 59 -5.92 -0.23 9.55
C LEU A 59 -6.57 -1.52 10.07
N VAL A 60 -5.79 -2.56 10.34
CA VAL A 60 -6.30 -3.82 10.91
C VAL A 60 -6.80 -3.63 12.34
N ILE A 61 -6.09 -2.83 13.14
CA ILE A 61 -6.52 -2.47 14.51
C ILE A 61 -7.83 -1.68 14.48
N GLN A 62 -7.98 -0.75 13.53
CA GLN A 62 -9.26 -0.03 13.31
C GLN A 62 -10.41 -0.96 12.89
N CYS A 63 -10.11 -2.17 12.42
CA CYS A 63 -11.10 -3.21 12.11
C CYS A 63 -11.37 -4.17 13.28
N GLY A 64 -10.88 -3.85 14.48
CA GLY A 64 -11.18 -4.56 15.73
C GLY A 64 -10.06 -5.44 16.27
N ALA A 65 -8.96 -5.62 15.54
CA ALA A 65 -7.83 -6.38 16.05
C ALA A 65 -7.19 -5.68 17.27
N THR A 66 -6.81 -6.46 18.28
CA THR A 66 -6.01 -5.97 19.40
C THR A 66 -4.56 -5.74 18.98
N ASN A 67 -4.06 -6.59 18.09
CA ASN A 67 -2.72 -6.48 17.52
C ASN A 67 -2.70 -7.11 16.12
N ALA A 68 -1.75 -6.73 15.28
CA ALA A 68 -1.51 -7.39 14.01
C ALA A 68 0.00 -7.47 13.74
N VAL A 69 0.46 -8.63 13.27
CA VAL A 69 1.86 -8.87 12.91
C VAL A 69 1.92 -9.22 11.43
N ILE A 70 2.68 -8.44 10.68
CA ILE A 70 2.92 -8.71 9.25
C ILE A 70 4.06 -9.71 9.14
N THR A 71 3.82 -10.80 8.41
CA THR A 71 4.83 -11.83 8.12
C THR A 71 5.47 -11.64 6.75
N SER A 72 4.76 -11.00 5.82
CA SER A 72 5.29 -10.61 4.52
C SER A 72 4.56 -9.35 4.03
N PRO A 73 5.26 -8.32 3.53
CA PRO A 73 6.72 -8.19 3.45
C PRO A 73 7.38 -7.94 4.81
N SER A 74 8.68 -8.22 4.93
CA SER A 74 9.43 -8.10 6.21
C SER A 74 9.83 -6.66 6.55
N ALA A 75 9.72 -5.73 5.60
CA ALA A 75 10.02 -4.31 5.75
C ALA A 75 9.07 -3.47 4.91
N ASP A 76 9.06 -2.16 5.17
CA ASP A 76 8.34 -1.18 4.36
C ASP A 76 8.75 -1.29 2.90
N VAL A 77 7.77 -1.13 2.00
CA VAL A 77 7.99 -1.31 0.56
C VAL A 77 8.10 0.06 -0.08
N THR A 78 9.31 0.40 -0.51
CA THR A 78 9.60 1.66 -1.19
C THR A 78 9.51 1.48 -2.71
N ALA A 79 8.76 2.34 -3.40
CA ALA A 79 8.78 2.41 -4.85
C ALA A 79 9.78 3.45 -5.36
N SER A 80 10.38 3.22 -6.53
CA SER A 80 11.09 4.29 -7.26
C SER A 80 10.10 5.32 -7.82
N ALA A 81 10.60 6.49 -8.23
CA ALA A 81 9.77 7.60 -8.72
C ALA A 81 8.86 7.25 -9.92
N LEU A 82 9.20 6.20 -10.68
CA LEU A 82 8.42 5.72 -11.83
C LEU A 82 7.66 4.42 -11.52
N GLN A 83 7.68 3.95 -10.27
CA GLN A 83 6.98 2.75 -9.83
C GLN A 83 5.76 3.10 -8.99
N LEU A 84 4.73 2.30 -9.15
CA LEU A 84 3.45 2.46 -8.50
C LEU A 84 3.06 1.16 -7.81
N ILE A 85 2.97 1.21 -6.48
CA ILE A 85 2.61 0.05 -5.67
C ILE A 85 1.12 -0.24 -5.86
N ARG A 86 0.78 -1.50 -6.11
CA ARG A 86 -0.60 -1.97 -6.23
C ARG A 86 -0.81 -3.24 -5.41
N PRO A 87 -2.04 -3.46 -4.92
CA PRO A 87 -2.33 -4.66 -4.14
C PRO A 87 -2.18 -5.91 -5.00
N GLY A 88 -1.40 -6.87 -4.50
CA GLY A 88 -1.39 -8.25 -4.96
C GLY A 88 -2.36 -9.10 -4.14
N THR A 89 -1.91 -10.27 -3.72
CA THR A 89 -2.67 -11.12 -2.79
C THR A 89 -2.52 -10.58 -1.37
N ILE A 90 -3.65 -10.24 -0.72
CA ILE A 90 -3.69 -9.81 0.68
C ILE A 90 -4.35 -10.92 1.50
N THR A 91 -3.62 -11.45 2.46
CA THR A 91 -4.08 -12.52 3.37
C THR A 91 -4.05 -12.02 4.81
N VAL A 92 -5.20 -12.05 5.46
CA VAL A 92 -5.39 -11.69 6.87
C VAL A 92 -5.79 -12.96 7.64
N ASN A 93 -4.86 -13.52 8.42
CA ASN A 93 -5.07 -14.70 9.25
C ASN A 93 -5.57 -14.32 10.65
#